data_AF-A0A6B3FVT6-F1
#
_entry.id   AF-A0A6B3FVT6-F1
#
_cell.length_a   1.000
_cell.length_b   1.000
_cell.length_c   1.000
_cell.angle_alpha   90.00
_cell.angle_beta   90.00
_cell.angle_gamma   90.00
#
_symmetry.space_group_name_H-M   'P 1'
#
loop_
_entity.id
_entity.type
_entity.pdbx_description
1 polymer ?
#
loop_
_entity_poly.entity_id
_entity_poly.type
_entity_poly.pdbx_seq_one_letter_code
_entity_poly.pdbx_strand_id
1 'polypeptide(L)'
;EFDRYYRHQAPAGEDIRILDVTDRPNPLPDTLSDFWMFDRSTVVLMNYEKDGTQINRQLFEGDVSPFLEYQRIAVAESVPFEEYVHGGHRT
;
A
#
# COMPACT_ATOMS: atom_id res chain seq x y z
N GLU A 1 17.72 3.32 -6.24
CA GLU A 1 16.84 3.38 -7.43
C GLU A 1 15.38 3.72 -7.05
N PHE A 2 14.83 3.08 -6.02
CA PHE A 2 13.51 3.38 -5.41
C PHE A 2 13.29 4.87 -5.05
N ASP A 3 14.29 5.50 -4.44
CA ASP A 3 14.27 6.89 -3.96
C ASP A 3 14.05 7.95 -5.07
N ARG A 4 14.47 7.68 -6.31
CA ARG A 4 14.40 8.67 -7.41
C ARG A 4 13.00 8.83 -8.00
N TYR A 5 12.18 7.79 -7.94
CA TYR A 5 10.83 7.81 -8.52
C TYR A 5 9.81 8.43 -7.57
N TYR A 6 9.93 8.19 -6.26
CA TYR A 6 8.96 8.68 -5.28
C TYR A 6 9.18 10.14 -4.88
N ARG A 7 10.43 10.61 -4.83
CA ARG A 7 10.77 12.02 -4.53
C ARG A 7 10.16 13.03 -5.51
N HIS A 8 9.88 12.63 -6.76
CA HIS A 8 9.28 13.52 -7.76
C HIS A 8 7.75 13.49 -7.76
N GLN A 9 7.13 12.46 -7.19
CA GLN A 9 5.67 12.29 -7.16
C GLN A 9 5.05 12.88 -5.90
N ALA A 10 5.74 12.82 -4.75
CA ALA A 10 5.27 13.44 -3.51
C ALA A 10 4.98 14.97 -3.63
N PRO A 11 5.78 15.79 -4.36
CA PRO A 11 5.45 17.20 -4.59
C PRO A 11 4.27 17.44 -5.53
N ALA A 12 3.81 16.42 -6.27
CA ALA A 12 2.73 16.52 -7.25
C ALA A 12 1.32 16.32 -6.64
N GLY A 13 1.22 16.19 -5.31
CA GLY A 13 -0.06 16.05 -4.60
C GLY A 13 -0.47 14.61 -4.28
N GLU A 14 0.41 13.63 -4.50
CA GLU A 14 0.20 12.24 -4.11
C GLU A 14 0.56 12.03 -2.62
N ASP A 15 -0.37 11.51 -1.82
CA ASP A 15 -0.13 11.09 -0.42
C ASP A 15 0.43 9.66 -0.40
N ILE A 16 1.76 9.57 -0.56
CA ILE A 16 2.48 8.29 -0.54
C ILE A 16 2.91 8.00 0.89
N ARG A 17 2.53 6.81 1.37
CA ARG A 17 2.75 6.40 2.76
C ARG A 17 3.40 5.02 2.82
N ILE A 18 4.22 4.80 3.84
CA ILE A 18 4.93 3.55 4.08
C ILE A 18 4.44 2.94 5.39
N LEU A 19 3.84 1.75 5.29
CA LEU A 19 3.54 0.90 6.44
C LEU A 19 4.80 0.07 6.74
N ASP A 20 5.64 0.55 7.66
CA ASP A 20 6.83 -0.19 8.06
C ASP A 20 6.47 -1.31 9.06
N VAL A 21 6.76 -2.54 8.64
CA VAL A 21 6.56 -3.78 9.40
C VAL A 21 7.88 -4.51 9.67
N THR A 22 9.02 -3.85 9.46
CA THR A 22 10.35 -4.47 9.57
C THR A 22 10.58 -5.09 10.96
N ASP A 23 10.18 -4.38 12.01
CA ASP A 23 10.41 -4.79 13.41
C ASP A 23 9.10 -5.07 14.16
N ARG A 24 7.98 -5.26 13.46
CA ARG A 24 6.66 -5.52 14.06
C ARG A 24 5.76 -6.42 13.21
N PRO A 25 4.77 -7.11 13.82
CA PRO A 25 3.78 -7.86 13.05
C PRO A 25 3.02 -6.97 12.05
N ASN A 26 2.69 -7.52 10.89
CA ASN A 26 1.83 -6.83 9.93
C ASN A 26 0.41 -6.70 10.51
N PRO A 27 -0.17 -5.48 10.59
CA PRO A 27 -1.53 -5.30 11.08
C PRO A 27 -2.60 -5.72 10.07
N LEU A 28 -2.23 -6.04 8.82
CA LEU A 28 -3.12 -6.52 7.78
C LEU A 28 -3.07 -8.05 7.66
N PRO A 29 -4.13 -8.71 7.16
CA PRO A 29 -4.14 -10.16 6.98
C PRO A 29 -3.02 -10.63 6.03
N ASP A 30 -2.32 -11.71 6.39
CA ASP A 30 -1.27 -12.31 5.54
C ASP A 30 -1.79 -12.82 4.19
N THR A 31 -3.11 -13.05 4.08
CA THR A 31 -3.79 -13.48 2.85
C THR A 31 -4.18 -12.31 1.96
N LEU A 32 -3.89 -11.07 2.34
CA LEU A 32 -4.21 -9.89 1.55
C LEU A 32 -3.31 -9.83 0.32
N SER A 33 -3.91 -9.89 -0.87
CA SER A 33 -3.21 -9.61 -2.13
C SER A 33 -3.09 -8.11 -2.35
N ASP A 34 -2.06 -7.69 -3.10
CA ASP A 34 -1.92 -6.31 -3.56
C ASP A 34 -3.18 -5.89 -4.34
N PHE A 35 -3.62 -4.65 -4.12
CA PHE A 35 -4.80 -4.14 -4.80
C PHE A 35 -4.73 -2.63 -5.04
N TRP A 36 -5.45 -2.18 -6.07
CA TRP A 36 -5.83 -0.79 -6.23
C TRP A 36 -7.28 -0.58 -5.83
N MET A 37 -7.57 0.58 -5.26
CA MET A 37 -8.93 0.99 -4.95
C MET A 37 -9.23 2.35 -5.58
N PHE A 38 -10.36 2.43 -6.27
CA PHE A 38 -10.90 3.64 -6.88
C PHE A 38 -12.24 3.98 -6.23
N ASP A 39 -12.42 5.26 -5.91
CA ASP A 39 -13.67 5.85 -5.39
C ASP A 39 -14.30 5.12 -4.20
N ARG A 40 -13.50 4.34 -3.44
CA ARG A 40 -13.94 3.49 -2.33
C ARG A 40 -15.02 2.45 -2.70
N SER A 41 -15.19 2.17 -3.99
CA SER A 41 -16.21 1.24 -4.49
C SER A 41 -15.68 0.21 -5.49
N THR A 42 -14.51 0.46 -6.06
CA THR A 42 -13.93 -0.39 -7.10
C THR A 42 -12.58 -0.87 -6.65
N VAL A 43 -12.42 -2.19 -6.54
CA VAL A 43 -11.16 -2.84 -6.15
C VAL A 43 -10.62 -3.64 -7.32
N VAL A 44 -9.35 -3.47 -7.63
CA VAL A 44 -8.62 -4.24 -8.65
C VAL A 44 -7.49 -5.00 -7.96
N LEU A 45 -7.56 -6.33 -7.98
CA LEU A 45 -6.52 -7.19 -7.46
C LEU A 45 -5.34 -7.22 -8.43
N MET A 46 -4.14 -7.10 -7.87
CA MET A 46 -2.86 -7.08 -8.57
C MET A 46 -2.15 -8.40 -8.26
N ASN A 47 -2.21 -9.34 -9.19
CA ASN A 47 -1.66 -10.68 -8.97
C ASN A 47 -0.24 -10.75 -9.52
N TYR A 48 0.69 -11.27 -8.71
CA TYR A 48 2.10 -11.41 -9.05
C TYR A 48 2.58 -12.83 -8.80
N GLU A 49 3.54 -13.27 -9.60
CA GLU A 49 4.34 -14.46 -9.31
C GLU A 49 5.26 -14.19 -8.11
N LYS A 50 5.83 -15.27 -7.55
CA LYS A 50 6.76 -15.16 -6.41
C LYS A 50 8.00 -14.31 -6.69
N ASP A 51 8.39 -14.15 -7.95
CA ASP A 51 9.52 -13.32 -8.38
C ASP A 51 9.13 -11.85 -8.65
N GLY A 52 7.86 -11.49 -8.45
CA GLY A 52 7.33 -10.15 -8.68
C GLY A 52 6.86 -9.91 -10.12
N THR A 53 6.87 -10.91 -11.00
CA THR A 53 6.30 -10.78 -12.35
C THR A 53 4.80 -10.61 -12.27
N GLN A 54 4.26 -9.55 -12.88
CA GLN A 54 2.81 -9.33 -12.92
C GLN A 54 2.13 -10.41 -13.77
N ILE A 55 1.19 -11.13 -13.16
CA ILE A 55 0.36 -12.13 -13.83
C ILE A 55 -0.80 -11.43 -14.53
N ASN A 56 -1.63 -10.72 -13.77
CA ASN A 56 -2.79 -10.01 -14.29
C ASN A 56 -3.28 -8.92 -13.33
N ARG A 57 -4.34 -8.24 -13.78
CA ARG A 57 -5.19 -7.35 -12.98
C ARG A 57 -6.61 -7.87 -13.08
N GLN A 58 -7.28 -8.02 -11.95
CA GLN A 58 -8.64 -8.56 -11.90
C GLN A 58 -9.55 -7.62 -11.13
N LEU A 59 -10.68 -7.24 -11.73
CA LEU A 59 -11.73 -6.53 -11.00
C LEU A 59 -12.30 -7.46 -9.93
N PHE A 60 -12.30 -7.00 -8.67
CA PHE A 60 -12.91 -7.74 -7.58
C PHE A 60 -14.43 -7.56 -7.62
N GLU A 61 -15.15 -8.68 -7.68
CA GLU A 61 -16.60 -8.72 -7.65
C GLU A 61 -17.03 -9.24 -6.28
N GLY A 62 -17.53 -8.36 -5.41
CA GLY A 62 -17.92 -8.72 -4.05
C GLY A 62 -18.10 -7.52 -3.13
N ASP A 63 -18.23 -7.80 -1.84
CA ASP A 63 -18.27 -6.76 -0.81
C ASP A 63 -16.88 -6.15 -0.62
N VAL A 64 -16.77 -4.83 -0.88
CA VAL A 64 -15.53 -4.08 -0.75
C VAL A 64 -15.26 -3.62 0.68
N SER A 65 -16.19 -3.80 1.62
CA SER A 65 -16.07 -3.36 3.02
C SER A 65 -14.77 -3.81 3.71
N PRO A 66 -14.28 -5.06 3.51
CA PRO A 66 -13.00 -5.47 4.07
C PRO A 66 -11.82 -4.62 3.56
N PHE A 67 -11.80 -4.28 2.27
CA PHE A 67 -10.74 -3.45 1.69
C PHE A 67 -10.76 -2.02 2.21
N LEU A 68 -11.95 -1.49 2.53
CA LEU A 68 -12.07 -0.18 3.17
C LEU A 68 -11.46 -0.18 4.57
N GLU A 69 -11.62 -1.29 5.30
CA GLU A 69 -10.99 -1.45 6.61
C GLU A 69 -9.48 -1.62 6.49
N TYR A 70 -9.00 -2.40 5.51
CA TYR A 70 -7.56 -2.50 5.24
C TYR A 70 -6.94 -1.16 4.87
N GLN A 71 -7.61 -0.36 4.03
CA GLN A 71 -7.18 1.01 3.73
C GLN A 71 -7.12 1.87 5.00
N ARG A 72 -8.15 1.81 5.86
CA ARG A 72 -8.20 2.59 7.10
C ARG A 72 -7.03 2.24 8.02
N ILE A 73 -6.76 0.94 8.21
CA ILE A 73 -5.64 0.45 9.03
C ILE A 73 -4.32 0.88 8.40
N ALA A 74 -4.11 0.65 7.10
CA ALA A 74 -2.88 1.00 6.41
C ALA A 74 -2.56 2.50 6.51
N VAL A 75 -3.56 3.38 6.35
CA VAL A 75 -3.37 4.83 6.48
C VAL A 75 -3.04 5.23 7.92
N ALA A 76 -3.74 4.65 8.91
CA ALA A 76 -3.52 4.97 10.33
C ALA A 76 -2.15 4.50 10.84
N GLU A 77 -1.67 3.37 10.32
CA GLU A 77 -0.45 2.69 10.78
C GLU A 77 0.79 2.99 9.92
N SER A 78 0.66 3.82 8.88
CA SER A 78 1.75 4.23 8.00
C SER A 78 2.22 5.65 8.30
N VAL A 79 3.45 5.95 7.90
CA VAL A 79 4.03 7.30 7.91
C VAL A 79 4.16 7.83 6.47
N PRO A 80 4.18 9.16 6.26
CA PRO A 80 4.51 9.72 4.95
C PRO A 80 5.85 9.21 4.41
N PHE A 81 5.96 9.02 3.10
CA PHE A 81 7.18 8.52 2.46
C PHE A 81 8.42 9.34 2.81
N GLU A 82 8.31 10.68 2.81
CA GLU A 82 9.41 11.58 3.16
C GLU A 82 9.90 11.36 4.61
N GLU A 83 8.97 11.11 5.55
CA GLU A 83 9.33 10.77 6.92
C GLU A 83 10.12 9.45 6.96
N TYR A 84 9.64 8.42 6.27
CA TYR A 84 10.29 7.12 6.21
C TYR A 84 11.73 7.20 5.66
N VAL A 85 11.95 7.86 4.51
CA VAL A 85 13.30 7.93 3.89
C VAL A 85 14.29 8.81 4.65
N HIS A 86 13.79 9.73 5.48
CA HIS A 86 14.62 10.59 6.33
C HIS A 86 14.90 9.99 7.71
N GLY A 87 14.59 8.70 7.92
CA GLY A 87 14.87 7.97 9.16
C GLY A 87 13.76 8.11 10.20
N GLY A 88 12.53 8.32 9.74
CA GLY A 88 11.29 8.42 10.51
C GLY A 88 11.31 7.51 11.72
N HIS A 89 11.28 8.16 12.87
CA HIS A 89 11.42 7.65 14.23
C HIS A 89 11.37 6.12 14.41
N ARG A 90 12.56 5.51 14.51
CA ARG A 90 12.80 4.36 15.38
C ARG A 90 12.56 4.80 16.82
N THR A 91 11.34 4.68 17.32
CA THR A 91 11.03 4.74 18.77
C THR A 91 10.36 3.47 19.21
#